data_AF-A0A2A2WP17-F1
#
_entry.id   AF-A0A2A2WP17-F1
#
_cell.length_a   1.000
_cell.length_b   1.000
_cell.length_c   1.000
_cell.angle_alpha   90.00
_cell.angle_beta   90.00
_cell.angle_gamma   90.00
#
_symmetry.space_group_name_H-M   'P 1'
#
loop_
_entity.id
_entity.type
_entity.pdbx_description
1 polymer ?
#
loop_
_entity_poly.entity_id
_entity_poly.type
_entity_poly.pdbx_seq_one_letter_code
_entity_poly.pdbx_strand_id
1 'polypeptide(L)'
;MSIGNVVIGVQTVNPVFFLATSVAIGLVYLSIIYALAVSFGYIGKGIAVLLVIMQIPGASGIYPIEMMPDFFRSLFPFFPFTYGIDALRETIGGFYGLNYLRYMAVLALFAALSFAVGIFLRQRLGNFSRLFNSKVAETGLFLSEDVQILGSRRRLTQLVQALTDREKFRADNARRRRWLDLNHRTLQWAALSAGVLGTMVLFVVGSVFPDAKASVLGLWGLLLLIVMAAMVTVEYINQSVTYGSEVVDLPDDALKQALAEEEVAIRSDARLDQLEKQGQNA
;
A
#
# COMPACT_ATOMS: atom_id res chain seq x y z
N MET A 1 -19.45 2.55 -15.62
CA MET A 1 -20.11 3.81 -16.05
C MET A 1 -19.90 4.12 -17.52
N SER A 2 -18.70 3.95 -18.10
CA SER A 2 -18.40 4.33 -19.48
C SER A 2 -19.29 3.70 -20.55
N ILE A 3 -19.69 2.43 -20.39
CA ILE A 3 -20.66 1.77 -21.30
C ILE A 3 -22.02 2.49 -21.27
N GLY A 4 -22.49 2.89 -20.08
CA GLY A 4 -23.74 3.64 -19.92
C GLY A 4 -23.70 4.98 -20.67
N ASN A 5 -22.58 5.70 -20.62
CA ASN A 5 -22.42 6.96 -21.35
C ASN A 5 -22.53 6.77 -22.86
N VAL A 6 -21.92 5.71 -23.41
CA VAL A 6 -22.02 5.39 -24.85
C VAL A 6 -23.46 5.00 -25.22
N VAL A 7 -24.14 4.22 -24.38
CA VAL A 7 -25.54 3.81 -24.61
C VAL A 7 -26.52 5.00 -24.57
N ILE A 8 -26.29 5.97 -23.67
CA ILE A 8 -27.10 7.20 -23.56
C ILE A 8 -26.81 8.18 -24.72
N GLY A 9 -25.80 7.89 -25.56
CA GLY A 9 -25.46 8.72 -26.71
C GLY A 9 -24.62 9.94 -26.35
N VAL A 10 -23.81 9.86 -25.28
CA VAL A 10 -22.82 10.91 -24.97
C VAL A 10 -21.87 11.06 -26.15
N GLN A 11 -21.64 12.30 -26.58
CA GLN A 11 -20.77 12.60 -27.72
C GLN A 11 -19.34 12.15 -27.42
N THR A 12 -18.84 11.18 -28.19
CA THR A 12 -17.45 10.72 -28.15
C THR A 12 -17.00 10.48 -29.58
N VAL A 13 -15.90 11.11 -30.01
CA VAL A 13 -15.34 10.89 -31.36
C VAL A 13 -14.94 9.43 -31.56
N ASN A 14 -14.35 8.80 -30.53
CA ASN A 14 -13.90 7.41 -30.58
C ASN A 14 -14.46 6.57 -29.41
N PRO A 15 -15.69 6.00 -29.53
CA PRO A 15 -16.34 5.25 -28.46
C PRO A 15 -15.55 4.02 -27.99
N VAL A 16 -14.92 3.30 -28.92
CA VAL A 16 -14.13 2.10 -28.61
C VAL A 16 -12.92 2.45 -27.73
N PHE A 17 -12.19 3.51 -28.11
CA PHE A 17 -11.03 3.97 -27.34
C PHE A 17 -11.45 4.58 -26.00
N PHE A 18 -12.60 5.25 -25.92
CA PHE A 18 -13.15 5.74 -24.66
C PHE A 18 -13.41 4.59 -23.66
N LEU A 19 -13.99 3.48 -24.13
CA LEU A 19 -14.20 2.27 -23.32
C LEU A 19 -12.88 1.60 -22.93
N ALA A 20 -11.97 1.39 -23.89
CA ALA A 20 -10.67 0.77 -23.65
C ALA A 20 -9.83 1.58 -22.64
N THR A 21 -9.81 2.91 -22.78
CA THR A 21 -9.11 3.82 -21.88
C THR A 21 -9.70 3.77 -20.47
N SER A 22 -11.04 3.72 -20.35
CA SER A 22 -11.70 3.57 -19.05
C SER A 22 -11.32 2.28 -18.33
N VAL A 23 -11.28 1.16 -19.06
CA VAL A 23 -10.85 -0.13 -18.51
C VAL A 23 -9.39 -0.09 -18.10
N ALA A 24 -8.52 0.48 -18.95
CA ALA A 24 -7.10 0.62 -18.66
C ALA A 24 -6.85 1.46 -17.40
N ILE A 25 -7.53 2.60 -17.23
CA ILE A 25 -7.46 3.41 -16.01
C ILE A 25 -7.87 2.58 -14.80
N GLY A 26 -8.94 1.79 -14.89
CA GLY A 26 -9.37 0.88 -13.84
C GLY A 26 -8.28 -0.14 -13.45
N LEU A 27 -7.59 -0.74 -14.43
CA LEU A 27 -6.49 -1.67 -14.20
C LEU A 27 -5.27 -0.98 -13.54
N VAL A 28 -4.96 0.25 -13.93
CA VAL A 28 -3.89 1.04 -13.31
C VAL A 28 -4.18 1.27 -11.83
N TYR A 29 -5.38 1.75 -11.50
CA TYR A 29 -5.79 1.94 -10.10
C TYR A 29 -5.87 0.63 -9.34
N LEU A 30 -6.32 -0.45 -9.96
CA LEU A 30 -6.30 -1.77 -9.34
C LEU A 30 -4.88 -2.19 -8.97
N SER A 31 -3.90 -2.00 -9.86
CA SER A 31 -2.48 -2.28 -9.58
C SER A 31 -1.95 -1.45 -8.41
N ILE A 32 -2.23 -0.14 -8.39
CA ILE A 32 -1.82 0.76 -7.31
C ILE A 32 -2.43 0.34 -5.97
N ILE A 33 -3.74 0.14 -5.93
CA ILE A 33 -4.46 -0.23 -4.70
C ILE A 33 -4.01 -1.61 -4.22
N TYR A 34 -3.84 -2.57 -5.14
CA TYR A 34 -3.34 -3.90 -4.82
C TYR A 34 -1.93 -3.83 -4.21
N ALA A 35 -1.02 -3.09 -4.82
CA ALA A 35 0.34 -2.90 -4.31
C ALA A 35 0.33 -2.30 -2.90
N LEU A 36 -0.48 -1.27 -2.65
CA LEU A 36 -0.63 -0.66 -1.33
C LEU A 36 -1.25 -1.62 -0.32
N ALA A 37 -2.32 -2.33 -0.70
CA ALA A 37 -3.03 -3.25 0.18
C ALA A 37 -2.21 -4.49 0.55
N VAL A 38 -1.42 -5.02 -0.39
CA VAL A 38 -0.52 -6.16 -0.11
C VAL A 38 0.68 -5.73 0.71
N SER A 39 1.20 -4.52 0.48
CA SER A 39 2.36 -4.00 1.20
C SER A 39 2.04 -3.58 2.64
N PHE A 40 0.88 -2.95 2.87
CA PHE A 40 0.55 -2.31 4.14
C PHE A 40 -0.79 -2.79 4.75
N GLY A 41 -1.48 -3.72 4.11
CA GLY A 41 -2.73 -4.31 4.62
C GLY A 41 -3.90 -3.35 4.77
N TYR A 42 -4.54 -3.39 5.95
CA TYR A 42 -5.63 -2.49 6.31
C TYR A 42 -5.22 -1.01 6.22
N ILE A 43 -3.96 -0.70 6.51
CA ILE A 43 -3.47 0.67 6.44
C ILE A 43 -3.21 1.09 4.99
N GLY A 44 -2.74 0.16 4.15
CA GLY A 44 -2.62 0.37 2.71
C GLY A 44 -3.95 0.73 2.05
N LYS A 45 -5.05 0.11 2.50
CA LYS A 45 -6.40 0.49 2.08
C LYS A 45 -6.76 1.93 2.50
N GLY A 46 -6.37 2.35 3.70
CA GLY A 46 -6.53 3.74 4.15
C GLY A 46 -5.75 4.74 3.31
N ILE A 47 -4.48 4.43 2.99
CA ILE A 47 -3.64 5.24 2.10
C ILE A 47 -4.26 5.34 0.71
N ALA A 48 -4.77 4.23 0.17
CA ALA A 48 -5.46 4.22 -1.12
C ALA A 48 -6.69 5.15 -1.14
N VAL A 49 -7.49 5.15 -0.08
CA VAL A 49 -8.63 6.07 0.06
C VAL A 49 -8.15 7.53 0.13
N LEU A 50 -7.11 7.82 0.90
CA LEU A 50 -6.55 9.18 0.97
C LEU A 50 -6.06 9.66 -0.39
N LEU A 51 -5.34 8.81 -1.14
CA LEU A 51 -4.89 9.12 -2.49
C LEU A 51 -6.06 9.48 -3.40
N VAL A 52 -7.17 8.75 -3.33
CA VAL A 52 -8.38 9.07 -4.12
C VAL A 52 -8.96 10.43 -3.70
N ILE A 53 -9.09 10.70 -2.39
CA ILE A 53 -9.63 11.96 -1.88
C ILE A 53 -8.78 13.16 -2.32
N MET A 54 -7.45 13.04 -2.23
CA MET A 54 -6.50 14.09 -2.63
C MET A 54 -6.53 14.37 -4.14
N GLN A 55 -6.85 13.35 -4.95
CA GLN A 55 -6.89 13.48 -6.40
C GLN A 55 -8.15 14.18 -6.92
N ILE A 56 -9.25 14.23 -6.15
CA ILE A 56 -10.50 14.91 -6.55
C ILE A 56 -10.25 16.42 -6.79
N PRO A 57 -9.72 17.19 -5.83
CA PRO A 57 -9.36 18.58 -6.06
C PRO A 57 -8.02 18.71 -6.78
N GLY A 58 -7.14 17.71 -6.71
CA GLY A 58 -5.76 17.81 -7.18
C GLY A 58 -5.52 17.41 -8.64
N ALA A 59 -6.50 16.78 -9.29
CA ALA A 59 -6.47 16.57 -10.73
C ALA A 59 -7.38 17.60 -11.41
N SER A 60 -7.01 18.03 -12.61
CA SER A 60 -7.65 19.10 -13.40
C SER A 60 -9.09 18.78 -13.88
N GLY A 61 -9.81 17.91 -13.17
CA GLY A 61 -11.16 17.44 -13.48
C GLY A 61 -12.26 18.41 -13.09
N ILE A 62 -12.09 19.20 -12.03
CA ILE A 62 -13.09 20.21 -11.59
C ILE A 62 -12.67 21.62 -12.03
N TYR A 63 -11.40 21.98 -11.84
CA TYR A 63 -10.84 23.26 -12.26
C TYR A 63 -9.54 23.04 -13.04
N PRO A 64 -9.16 23.94 -13.97
CA PRO A 64 -7.84 23.92 -14.58
C PRO A 64 -6.75 23.95 -13.49
N ILE A 65 -5.66 23.23 -13.70
CA ILE A 65 -4.58 23.09 -12.71
C ILE A 65 -3.90 24.43 -12.43
N GLU A 66 -3.91 25.34 -13.41
CA GLU A 66 -3.38 26.69 -13.34
C GLU A 66 -4.11 27.56 -12.30
N MET A 67 -5.40 27.25 -12.06
CA MET A 67 -6.24 27.96 -11.09
C MET A 67 -6.09 27.39 -9.67
N MET A 68 -5.33 26.31 -9.51
CA MET A 68 -5.13 25.69 -8.21
C MET A 68 -3.95 26.31 -7.45
N PRO A 69 -3.96 26.21 -6.11
CA PRO A 69 -2.80 26.48 -5.27
C PRO A 69 -1.51 25.80 -5.75
N ASP A 70 -0.35 26.42 -5.47
CA ASP A 70 0.97 25.89 -5.86
C ASP A 70 1.21 24.46 -5.33
N PHE A 71 0.68 24.14 -4.15
CA PHE A 71 0.72 22.79 -3.58
C PHE A 71 0.15 21.74 -4.54
N PHE A 72 -1.08 21.93 -5.03
CA PHE A 72 -1.70 20.98 -5.97
C PHE A 72 -0.97 20.96 -7.31
N ARG A 73 -0.48 22.12 -7.79
CA ARG A 73 0.34 22.18 -9.01
C ARG A 73 1.62 21.35 -8.91
N SER A 74 2.26 21.32 -7.74
CA SER A 74 3.48 20.52 -7.52
C SER A 74 3.22 19.02 -7.41
N LEU A 75 2.08 18.60 -6.85
CA LEU A 75 1.69 17.19 -6.72
C LEU A 75 1.06 16.64 -8.01
N PHE A 76 0.48 17.51 -8.83
CA PHE A 76 -0.26 17.17 -10.04
C PHE A 76 0.43 16.16 -10.98
N PRO A 77 1.76 16.22 -11.24
CA PRO A 77 2.43 15.26 -12.11
C PRO A 77 2.50 13.83 -11.53
N PHE A 78 2.35 13.69 -10.21
CA PHE A 78 2.41 12.42 -9.50
C PHE A 78 1.04 11.74 -9.37
N PHE A 79 -0.02 12.37 -9.85
CA PHE A 79 -1.36 11.82 -9.82
C PHE A 79 -1.69 11.08 -11.12
N PRO A 80 -1.91 9.75 -11.09
CA PRO A 80 -2.34 9.01 -12.28
C PRO A 80 -3.69 9.51 -12.80
N PHE A 81 -4.53 10.10 -11.93
CA PHE A 81 -5.84 10.63 -12.31
C PHE A 81 -5.75 11.69 -13.41
N THR A 82 -4.71 12.53 -13.37
CA THR A 82 -4.42 13.58 -14.36
C THR A 82 -4.34 12.99 -15.77
N TYR A 83 -3.45 12.01 -15.95
CA TYR A 83 -3.23 11.37 -17.25
C TYR A 83 -4.44 10.57 -17.71
N GLY A 84 -5.22 10.01 -16.76
CA GLY A 84 -6.49 9.34 -17.06
C GLY A 84 -7.54 10.29 -17.63
N ILE A 85 -7.71 11.47 -17.03
CA ILE A 85 -8.65 12.50 -17.52
C ILE A 85 -8.22 12.98 -18.89
N ASP A 86 -6.94 13.29 -19.09
CA ASP A 86 -6.46 13.82 -20.37
C ASP A 86 -6.51 12.76 -21.50
N ALA A 87 -6.25 11.49 -21.19
CA ALA A 87 -6.47 10.40 -22.13
C ALA A 87 -7.95 10.26 -22.53
N LEU A 88 -8.88 10.38 -21.56
CA LEU A 88 -10.32 10.37 -21.86
C LEU A 88 -10.75 11.59 -22.69
N ARG A 89 -10.21 12.78 -22.41
CA ARG A 89 -10.47 14.00 -23.19
C ARG A 89 -10.09 13.83 -24.66
N GLU A 90 -8.95 13.20 -24.96
CA GLU A 90 -8.53 12.89 -26.33
C GLU A 90 -9.50 11.90 -27.03
N THR A 91 -10.06 10.92 -26.31
CA THR A 91 -11.06 10.01 -26.90
C THR A 91 -12.43 10.67 -27.16
N ILE A 92 -12.75 11.71 -26.38
CA ILE A 92 -13.99 12.48 -26.51
C ILE A 92 -13.86 13.54 -27.61
N GLY A 93 -12.80 14.35 -27.57
CA GLY A 93 -12.58 15.51 -28.44
C GLY A 93 -11.82 15.22 -29.73
N GLY A 94 -11.23 14.03 -29.85
CA GLY A 94 -10.40 13.64 -30.99
C GLY A 94 -8.90 13.67 -30.68
N PHE A 95 -8.13 12.84 -31.38
CA PHE A 95 -6.71 12.65 -31.10
C PHE A 95 -5.85 13.79 -31.67
N TYR A 96 -5.01 14.39 -30.83
CA TYR A 96 -4.02 15.38 -31.21
C TYR A 96 -2.61 14.79 -31.17
N GLY A 97 -2.07 14.45 -32.34
CA GLY A 97 -0.72 13.92 -32.48
C GLY A 97 -0.49 12.65 -31.65
N LEU A 98 0.53 12.66 -30.79
CA LEU A 98 0.93 11.53 -29.92
C LEU A 98 0.51 11.70 -28.46
N ASN A 99 -0.34 12.68 -28.13
CA ASN A 99 -0.73 12.99 -26.75
C ASN A 99 -1.40 11.79 -26.07
N TYR A 100 -2.38 11.17 -26.72
CA TYR A 100 -3.07 9.98 -26.20
C TYR A 100 -2.09 8.86 -25.83
N LEU A 101 -1.17 8.53 -26.75
CA LEU A 101 -0.16 7.49 -26.52
C LEU A 101 0.78 7.85 -25.36
N ARG A 102 1.16 9.13 -25.24
CA ARG A 102 1.97 9.60 -24.11
C ARG A 102 1.25 9.42 -22.78
N TYR A 103 -0.03 9.80 -22.68
CA TYR A 103 -0.81 9.63 -21.45
C TYR A 103 -1.00 8.15 -21.09
N MET A 104 -1.30 7.32 -22.08
CA MET A 104 -1.41 5.86 -21.89
C MET A 104 -0.09 5.23 -21.46
N ALA A 105 1.04 5.69 -22.01
CA ALA A 105 2.37 5.21 -21.61
C ALA A 105 2.71 5.60 -20.17
N VAL A 106 2.39 6.83 -19.74
CA VAL A 106 2.59 7.26 -18.35
C VAL A 106 1.70 6.45 -17.39
N LEU A 107 0.43 6.23 -17.74
CA LEU A 107 -0.46 5.36 -16.96
C LEU A 107 0.07 3.92 -16.86
N ALA A 108 0.56 3.37 -17.97
CA ALA A 108 1.19 2.04 -17.97
C ALA A 108 2.43 2.00 -17.07
N LEU A 109 3.24 3.07 -17.05
CA LEU A 109 4.38 3.20 -16.15
C LEU A 109 3.95 3.20 -14.66
N PHE A 110 2.89 3.94 -14.30
CA PHE A 110 2.33 3.90 -12.94
C PHE A 110 1.88 2.49 -12.56
N ALA A 111 1.20 1.80 -13.47
CA ALA A 111 0.74 0.43 -13.25
C ALA A 111 1.91 -0.54 -13.08
N ALA A 112 2.91 -0.46 -13.94
CA ALA A 112 4.10 -1.31 -13.90
C ALA A 112 4.94 -1.07 -12.65
N LEU A 113 5.18 0.20 -12.29
CA LEU A 113 5.93 0.57 -11.08
C LEU A 113 5.20 0.09 -9.83
N SER A 114 3.89 0.34 -9.76
CA SER A 114 3.09 -0.10 -8.62
C SER A 114 3.06 -1.62 -8.51
N PHE A 115 2.91 -2.32 -9.63
CA PHE A 115 2.93 -3.78 -9.65
C PHE A 115 4.30 -4.34 -9.22
N ALA A 116 5.39 -3.77 -9.72
CA ALA A 116 6.76 -4.14 -9.35
C ALA A 116 7.03 -3.89 -7.86
N VAL A 117 6.62 -2.74 -7.34
CA VAL A 117 6.66 -2.42 -5.91
C VAL A 117 5.81 -3.43 -5.13
N GLY A 118 4.60 -3.74 -5.59
CA GLY A 118 3.72 -4.73 -4.97
C GLY A 118 4.35 -6.12 -4.89
N ILE A 119 4.98 -6.61 -5.96
CA ILE A 119 5.69 -7.89 -5.97
C ILE A 119 6.91 -7.86 -5.05
N PHE A 120 7.75 -6.83 -5.17
CA PHE A 120 8.97 -6.70 -4.39
C PHE A 120 8.69 -6.56 -2.89
N LEU A 121 7.70 -5.75 -2.53
CA LEU A 121 7.25 -5.60 -1.14
C LEU A 121 6.54 -6.86 -0.66
N ARG A 122 5.76 -7.56 -1.50
CA ARG A 122 5.19 -8.88 -1.14
C ARG A 122 6.28 -9.88 -0.79
N GLN A 123 7.35 -9.96 -1.57
CA GLN A 123 8.50 -10.83 -1.28
C GLN A 123 9.19 -10.45 0.05
N ARG A 124 9.23 -9.15 0.40
CA ARG A 124 9.86 -8.66 1.64
C ARG A 124 8.93 -8.67 2.86
N LEU A 125 7.61 -8.60 2.68
CA LEU A 125 6.59 -8.40 3.71
C LEU A 125 5.58 -9.57 3.77
N GLY A 126 5.93 -10.75 3.25
CA GLY A 126 5.08 -11.95 3.12
C GLY A 126 4.36 -12.46 4.38
N ASN A 127 4.52 -11.83 5.54
CA ASN A 127 3.76 -12.09 6.75
C ASN A 127 2.32 -11.51 6.74
N PHE A 128 1.95 -10.63 5.80
CA PHE A 128 0.67 -9.89 5.88
C PHE A 128 -0.59 -10.71 5.50
N SER A 129 -0.44 -11.76 4.70
CA SER A 129 -1.55 -12.59 4.20
C SER A 129 -2.35 -13.29 5.31
N ARG A 130 -1.73 -13.51 6.49
CA ARG A 130 -2.39 -14.17 7.62
C ARG A 130 -3.59 -13.41 8.17
N LEU A 131 -3.59 -12.07 8.12
CA LEU A 131 -4.66 -11.24 8.70
C LEU A 131 -5.92 -11.13 7.83
N PHE A 132 -5.78 -11.43 6.53
CA PHE A 132 -6.94 -11.53 5.63
C PHE A 132 -7.53 -12.94 5.72
N ASN A 133 -6.68 -13.97 5.80
CA ASN A 133 -7.16 -15.35 5.91
C ASN A 133 -7.82 -15.63 7.26
N SER A 134 -7.31 -15.11 8.38
CA SER A 134 -7.92 -15.37 9.70
C SER A 134 -9.31 -14.74 9.85
N LYS A 135 -9.54 -13.55 9.26
CA LYS A 135 -10.84 -12.85 9.32
C LYS A 135 -11.84 -13.32 8.25
N VAL A 136 -11.38 -13.90 7.14
CA VAL A 136 -12.26 -14.50 6.12
C VAL A 136 -12.59 -15.96 6.49
N ALA A 137 -11.67 -16.70 7.10
CA ALA A 137 -11.91 -18.05 7.63
C ALA A 137 -12.96 -18.06 8.76
N GLU A 138 -13.05 -17.00 9.57
CA GLU A 138 -14.14 -16.85 10.57
C GLU A 138 -15.53 -16.68 9.94
N THR A 139 -15.63 -16.25 8.68
CA THR A 139 -16.92 -16.02 8.02
C THR A 139 -17.51 -17.24 7.34
N GLY A 140 -16.78 -18.37 7.28
CA GLY A 140 -17.27 -19.65 6.75
C GLY A 140 -17.73 -19.65 5.29
N LEU A 141 -17.52 -18.57 4.54
CA LEU A 141 -18.14 -18.35 3.22
C LEU A 141 -17.18 -18.56 2.03
N PHE A 142 -15.87 -18.72 2.24
CA PHE A 142 -14.90 -18.90 1.16
C PHE A 142 -13.84 -19.96 1.48
N LEU A 143 -13.71 -20.95 0.58
CA LEU A 143 -12.61 -21.92 0.55
C LEU A 143 -11.28 -21.18 0.49
N SER A 144 -10.50 -21.29 1.57
CA SER A 144 -9.18 -20.68 1.69
C SER A 144 -8.14 -21.66 1.14
N GLU A 145 -7.52 -21.34 0.01
CA GLU A 145 -6.40 -22.11 -0.52
C GLU A 145 -5.13 -21.74 0.27
N ASP A 146 -4.44 -22.75 0.80
CA ASP A 146 -3.21 -22.59 1.57
C ASP A 146 -2.07 -22.09 0.69
N VAL A 147 -1.83 -20.79 0.71
CA VAL A 147 -0.67 -20.20 0.03
C VAL A 147 0.55 -20.31 0.95
N GLN A 148 1.21 -21.47 0.88
CA GLN A 148 2.57 -21.71 1.34
C GLN A 148 3.54 -20.75 0.65
N ILE A 149 4.20 -19.82 1.36
CA ILE A 149 5.45 -19.21 0.85
C ILE A 149 6.52 -18.98 1.94
N LEU A 150 7.65 -19.63 1.66
CA LEU A 150 9.08 -19.46 1.97
C LEU A 150 9.57 -18.41 3.00
N GLY A 151 10.18 -18.94 4.06
CA GLY A 151 11.53 -18.66 4.57
C GLY A 151 12.01 -17.20 4.67
N SER A 152 12.06 -16.66 5.89
CA SER A 152 12.61 -15.32 6.14
C SER A 152 13.88 -15.43 6.98
N ARG A 153 14.99 -14.87 6.47
CA ARG A 153 16.30 -14.80 7.14
C ARG A 153 16.25 -14.28 8.60
N ARG A 154 15.23 -13.48 8.96
CA ARG A 154 14.98 -12.98 10.33
C ARG A 154 14.43 -14.04 11.28
N ARG A 155 13.65 -14.99 10.76
CA ARG A 155 13.07 -16.09 11.53
C ARG A 155 14.16 -17.06 11.98
N LEU A 156 15.15 -17.33 11.11
CA LEU A 156 16.28 -18.20 11.44
C LEU A 156 17.13 -17.62 12.59
N THR A 157 17.39 -16.31 12.61
CA THR A 157 18.07 -15.67 13.75
C THR A 157 17.25 -15.76 15.04
N GLN A 158 15.93 -15.61 14.96
CA GLN A 158 15.04 -15.69 16.12
C GLN A 158 14.88 -17.13 16.63
N LEU A 159 14.82 -18.12 15.74
CA LEU A 159 14.79 -19.55 16.08
C LEU A 159 16.11 -19.99 16.71
N VAL A 160 17.24 -19.58 16.14
CA VAL A 160 18.58 -19.84 16.72
C VAL A 160 18.71 -19.17 18.08
N GLN A 161 18.25 -17.92 18.23
CA GLN A 161 18.30 -17.22 19.51
C GLN A 161 17.36 -17.85 20.56
N ALA A 162 16.17 -18.29 20.15
CA ALA A 162 15.24 -19.02 21.01
C ALA A 162 15.77 -20.40 21.44
N LEU A 163 16.55 -21.08 20.58
CA LEU A 163 17.23 -22.33 20.90
C LEU A 163 18.48 -22.14 21.76
N THR A 164 19.19 -21.03 21.60
CA THR A 164 20.45 -20.74 22.32
C THR A 164 20.19 -20.20 23.73
N ASP A 165 19.21 -19.31 23.88
CA ASP A 165 18.89 -18.67 25.17
C ASP A 165 17.40 -18.34 25.26
N ARG A 166 16.60 -19.38 25.53
CA ARG A 166 15.13 -19.30 25.56
C ARG A 166 14.62 -18.35 26.64
N GLU A 167 15.30 -18.28 27.78
CA GLU A 167 14.91 -17.42 28.91
C GLU A 167 15.14 -15.95 28.61
N LYS A 168 16.29 -15.56 28.04
CA LYS A 168 16.51 -14.17 27.62
C LYS A 168 15.58 -13.76 26.49
N PHE A 169 15.36 -14.63 25.50
CA PHE A 169 14.45 -14.34 24.39
C PHE A 169 12.99 -14.18 24.86
N ARG A 170 12.53 -15.04 25.79
CA ARG A 170 11.24 -14.91 26.48
C ARG A 170 11.11 -13.60 27.23
N ALA A 171 12.13 -13.22 28.00
CA ALA A 171 12.12 -11.99 28.81
C ALA A 171 12.06 -10.72 27.94
N ASP A 172 12.82 -10.65 26.85
CA ASP A 172 12.83 -9.51 25.93
C ASP A 172 11.51 -9.38 25.16
N ASN A 173 10.95 -10.49 24.66
CA ASN A 173 9.64 -10.47 24.02
C ASN A 173 8.52 -10.11 25.00
N ALA A 174 8.57 -10.63 26.23
CA ALA A 174 7.57 -10.31 27.26
C ALA A 174 7.56 -8.82 27.64
N ARG A 175 8.72 -8.16 27.72
CA ARG A 175 8.78 -6.71 27.98
C ARG A 175 8.17 -5.88 26.86
N ARG A 176 8.55 -6.18 25.61
CA ARG A 176 8.04 -5.47 24.42
C ARG A 176 6.54 -5.69 24.26
N ARG A 177 6.06 -6.90 24.52
CA ARG A 177 4.64 -7.25 24.42
C ARG A 177 3.78 -6.61 25.49
N ARG A 178 4.21 -6.57 26.75
CA ARG A 178 3.46 -5.87 27.82
C ARG A 178 3.30 -4.39 27.53
N TRP A 179 4.36 -3.72 27.06
CA TRP A 179 4.25 -2.32 26.66
C TRP A 179 3.25 -2.16 25.52
N LEU A 180 3.30 -3.05 24.52
CA LEU A 180 2.45 -2.93 23.35
C LEU A 180 0.99 -3.31 23.64
N ASP A 181 0.69 -4.35 24.41
CA ASP A 181 -0.67 -4.74 24.76
C ASP A 181 -1.40 -3.65 25.56
N LEU A 182 -0.70 -2.99 26.49
CA LEU A 182 -1.26 -1.90 27.29
C LEU A 182 -1.43 -0.61 26.48
N ASN A 183 -0.53 -0.36 25.52
CA ASN A 183 -0.45 0.92 24.83
C ASN A 183 -0.89 0.86 23.36
N HIS A 184 -1.24 -0.29 22.78
CA HIS A 184 -1.58 -0.41 21.36
C HIS A 184 -2.85 0.39 21.03
N ARG A 185 -3.90 0.18 21.84
CA ARG A 185 -5.15 0.93 21.70
C ARG A 185 -4.91 2.41 21.98
N THR A 186 -4.12 2.76 23.00
CA THR A 186 -3.87 4.17 23.32
C THR A 186 -3.01 4.86 22.27
N LEU A 187 -2.02 4.21 21.65
CA LEU A 187 -1.23 4.78 20.54
C LEU A 187 -2.07 4.98 19.29
N GLN A 188 -2.91 4.02 18.91
CA GLN A 188 -3.81 4.17 17.77
C GLN A 188 -4.81 5.32 17.99
N TRP A 189 -5.43 5.36 19.17
CA TRP A 189 -6.35 6.45 19.52
C TRP A 189 -5.63 7.79 19.67
N ALA A 190 -4.39 7.83 20.19
CA ALA A 190 -3.58 9.05 20.30
C ALA A 190 -3.19 9.59 18.92
N ALA A 191 -2.75 8.73 17.99
CA ALA A 191 -2.45 9.12 16.62
C ALA A 191 -3.70 9.66 15.91
N LEU A 192 -4.85 9.00 16.07
CA LEU A 192 -6.11 9.41 15.46
C LEU A 192 -6.63 10.72 16.07
N SER A 193 -6.61 10.86 17.39
CA SER A 193 -7.02 12.09 18.09
C SER A 193 -6.08 13.26 17.80
N ALA A 194 -4.77 13.04 17.67
CA ALA A 194 -3.83 14.05 17.19
C ALA A 194 -4.15 14.50 15.76
N GLY A 195 -4.53 13.57 14.88
CA GLY A 195 -4.96 13.88 13.51
C GLY A 195 -6.25 14.69 13.45
N VAL A 196 -7.24 14.34 14.28
CA VAL A 196 -8.51 15.08 14.39
C VAL A 196 -8.26 16.47 14.96
N LEU A 197 -7.50 16.60 16.04
CA LEU A 197 -7.13 17.88 16.63
C LEU A 197 -6.37 18.76 15.65
N GLY A 198 -5.36 18.21 14.96
CA GLY A 198 -4.60 18.95 13.95
C GLY A 198 -5.49 19.39 12.78
N THR A 199 -6.44 18.56 12.35
CA THR A 199 -7.45 18.94 11.34
C THR A 199 -8.33 20.09 11.82
N MET A 200 -8.79 20.03 13.06
CA MET A 200 -9.63 21.08 13.66
C MET A 200 -8.86 22.40 13.80
N VAL A 201 -7.60 22.36 14.22
CA VAL A 201 -6.73 23.54 14.29
C VAL A 201 -6.50 24.13 12.92
N LEU A 202 -6.17 23.32 11.91
CA LEU A 202 -5.97 23.78 10.54
C LEU A 202 -7.26 24.37 9.93
N PHE A 203 -8.42 23.80 10.26
CA PHE A 203 -9.71 24.35 9.85
C PHE A 203 -9.94 25.76 10.43
N VAL A 204 -9.63 25.97 11.71
CA VAL A 204 -9.73 27.28 12.37
C VAL A 204 -8.72 28.27 11.78
N VAL A 205 -7.48 27.84 11.54
CA VAL A 205 -6.45 28.69 10.92
C VAL A 205 -6.87 29.07 9.49
N GLY A 206 -7.42 28.15 8.71
CA GLY A 206 -7.90 28.40 7.35
C GLY A 206 -9.15 29.29 7.28
N SER A 207 -9.96 29.36 8.34
CA SER A 207 -11.09 30.28 8.41
C SER A 207 -10.66 31.70 8.80
N VAL A 208 -9.62 31.84 9.62
CA VAL A 208 -9.08 33.14 10.06
C VAL A 208 -8.16 33.79 9.04
N PHE A 209 -7.42 33.00 8.24
CA PHE A 209 -6.45 33.49 7.24
C PHE A 209 -6.82 33.04 5.81
N PRO A 210 -7.63 33.83 5.08
CA PRO A 210 -8.08 33.48 3.73
C PRO A 210 -6.94 33.33 2.71
N ASP A 211 -5.89 34.14 2.85
CA ASP A 211 -4.75 34.16 1.92
C ASP A 211 -3.85 32.93 2.07
N ALA A 212 -3.95 32.22 3.21
CA ALA A 212 -3.15 31.03 3.51
C ALA A 212 -3.89 29.70 3.21
N LYS A 213 -5.11 29.72 2.67
CA LYS A 213 -5.93 28.51 2.43
C LYS A 213 -5.18 27.43 1.64
N ALA A 214 -4.39 27.85 0.64
CA ALA A 214 -3.49 27.00 -0.14
C ALA A 214 -2.49 26.22 0.74
N SER A 215 -1.77 26.93 1.59
CA SER A 215 -0.76 26.37 2.50
C SER A 215 -1.41 25.52 3.59
N VAL A 216 -2.59 25.91 4.09
CA VAL A 216 -3.38 25.15 5.08
C VAL A 216 -3.78 23.78 4.52
N LEU A 217 -4.22 23.71 3.27
CA LEU A 217 -4.53 22.45 2.58
C LEU A 217 -3.31 21.54 2.44
N GLY A 218 -2.15 22.11 2.08
CA GLY A 218 -0.90 21.37 2.01
C GLY A 218 -0.46 20.81 3.37
N LEU A 219 -0.53 21.64 4.41
CA LEU A 219 -0.24 21.23 5.79
C LEU A 219 -1.21 20.16 6.30
N TRP A 220 -2.48 20.25 5.90
CA TRP A 220 -3.49 19.25 6.23
C TRP A 220 -3.19 17.90 5.58
N GLY A 221 -2.85 17.89 4.29
CA GLY A 221 -2.40 16.68 3.61
C GLY A 221 -1.14 16.07 4.25
N LEU A 222 -0.16 16.90 4.61
CA LEU A 222 1.06 16.47 5.32
C LEU A 222 0.73 15.86 6.70
N LEU A 223 -0.15 16.51 7.47
CA LEU A 223 -0.60 16.01 8.77
C LEU A 223 -1.23 14.62 8.62
N LEU A 224 -2.11 14.43 7.63
CA LEU A 224 -2.73 13.13 7.37
C LEU A 224 -1.68 12.07 7.01
N LEU A 225 -0.68 12.41 6.19
CA LEU A 225 0.42 11.50 5.88
C LEU A 225 1.24 11.13 7.12
N ILE A 226 1.53 12.09 8.01
CA ILE A 226 2.26 11.85 9.27
C ILE A 226 1.46 10.94 10.19
N VAL A 227 0.16 11.20 10.36
CA VAL A 227 -0.74 10.38 11.19
C VAL A 227 -0.81 8.95 10.64
N MET A 228 -0.91 8.80 9.32
CA MET A 228 -0.87 7.49 8.69
C MET A 228 0.48 6.79 8.86
N ALA A 229 1.61 7.49 8.68
CA ALA A 229 2.94 6.91 8.87
C ALA A 229 3.17 6.46 10.32
N ALA A 230 2.72 7.25 11.29
CA ALA A 230 2.72 6.87 12.70
C ALA A 230 1.86 5.62 12.93
N MET A 231 0.67 5.56 12.33
CA MET A 231 -0.22 4.41 12.42
C MET A 231 0.40 3.14 11.79
N VAL A 232 1.04 3.25 10.61
CA VAL A 232 1.81 2.17 9.97
C VAL A 232 2.91 1.67 10.89
N THR A 233 3.65 2.60 11.51
CA THR A 233 4.79 2.25 12.38
C THR A 233 4.31 1.48 13.61
N VAL A 234 3.24 1.93 14.25
CA VAL A 234 2.66 1.25 15.43
C VAL A 234 2.19 -0.16 15.08
N GLU A 235 1.49 -0.32 13.96
CA GLU A 235 1.01 -1.62 13.51
C GLU A 235 2.16 -2.54 13.09
N TYR A 236 3.19 -2.00 12.44
CA TYR A 236 4.40 -2.74 12.09
C TYR A 236 5.10 -3.29 13.35
N ILE A 237 5.22 -2.47 14.40
CA ILE A 237 5.79 -2.90 15.67
C ILE A 237 4.89 -3.98 16.31
N ASN A 238 3.57 -3.81 16.30
CA ASN A 238 2.62 -4.80 16.80
C ASN A 238 2.84 -6.17 16.12
N GLN A 239 2.90 -6.18 14.79
CA GLN A 239 3.15 -7.39 14.01
C GLN A 239 4.49 -8.04 14.32
N SER A 240 5.55 -7.25 14.54
CA SER A 240 6.87 -7.76 14.88
C SER A 240 6.89 -8.49 16.24
N VAL A 241 6.07 -8.03 17.18
CA VAL A 241 5.97 -8.60 18.54
C VAL A 241 5.03 -9.80 18.58
N THR A 242 3.94 -9.79 17.78
CA THR A 242 3.02 -10.93 17.64
C THR A 242 3.73 -12.17 17.13
N TYR A 243 4.54 -12.01 16.07
CA TYR A 243 5.33 -13.11 15.51
C TYR A 243 6.34 -13.67 16.53
N GLY A 244 6.96 -12.80 17.34
CA GLY A 244 7.91 -13.20 18.36
C GLY A 244 7.34 -14.10 19.46
N SER A 245 6.06 -13.94 19.83
CA SER A 245 5.45 -14.82 20.84
C SER A 245 5.06 -16.18 20.29
N GLU A 246 4.56 -16.24 19.05
CA GLU A 246 4.19 -17.53 18.44
C GLU A 246 5.39 -18.47 18.42
N VAL A 247 6.58 -17.93 18.15
CA VAL A 247 7.84 -18.69 18.19
C VAL A 247 8.23 -19.12 19.61
N VAL A 248 7.91 -18.31 20.63
CA VAL A 248 8.22 -18.60 22.03
C VAL A 248 7.37 -19.76 22.59
N ASP A 249 6.12 -19.85 22.12
CA ASP A 249 5.11 -20.80 22.60
C ASP A 249 5.20 -22.17 21.89
N LEU A 250 5.99 -22.29 20.82
CA LEU A 250 6.23 -23.57 20.14
C LEU A 250 7.02 -24.54 21.04
N PRO A 251 6.62 -25.83 21.10
CA PRO A 251 7.39 -26.86 21.78
C PRO A 251 8.71 -27.14 21.03
N ASP A 252 9.72 -27.65 21.74
CA ASP A 252 11.12 -27.67 21.27
C ASP A 252 11.34 -28.55 20.02
N ASP A 253 10.52 -29.58 19.85
CA ASP A 253 10.43 -30.42 18.68
C ASP A 253 9.91 -29.66 17.45
N ALA A 254 8.84 -28.89 17.62
CA ALA A 254 8.29 -28.03 16.57
C ALA A 254 9.25 -26.88 16.19
N LEU A 255 10.01 -26.37 17.16
CA LEU A 255 10.99 -25.30 16.93
C LEU A 255 12.20 -25.79 16.11
N LYS A 256 12.64 -27.03 16.36
CA LYS A 256 13.67 -27.71 15.56
C LYS A 256 13.19 -28.07 14.16
N GLN A 257 11.94 -28.51 14.02
CA GLN A 257 11.34 -28.76 12.70
C GLN A 257 11.22 -27.47 11.89
N ALA A 258 10.72 -26.39 12.49
CA ALA A 258 10.64 -25.08 11.83
C ALA A 258 12.01 -24.55 11.42
N LEU A 259 13.05 -24.75 12.24
CA LEU A 259 14.43 -24.40 11.88
C LEU A 259 14.94 -25.23 10.70
N ALA A 260 14.70 -26.55 10.72
CA ALA A 260 15.14 -27.44 9.66
C ALA A 260 14.45 -27.12 8.32
N GLU A 261 13.14 -26.84 8.33
CA GLU A 261 12.40 -26.40 7.14
C GLU A 261 12.95 -25.08 6.59
N GLU A 262 13.27 -24.14 7.46
CA GLU A 262 13.77 -22.83 7.05
C GLU A 262 15.23 -22.87 6.56
N GLU A 263 16.06 -23.72 7.15
CA GLU A 263 17.43 -23.97 6.69
C GLU A 263 17.43 -24.63 5.30
N VAL A 264 16.51 -25.58 5.07
CA VAL A 264 16.31 -26.20 3.74
C VAL A 264 15.84 -25.18 2.72
N ALA A 265 14.89 -24.31 3.06
CA ALA A 265 14.40 -23.25 2.17
C ALA A 265 15.50 -22.26 1.77
N ILE A 266 16.34 -21.81 2.72
CA ILE A 266 17.46 -20.91 2.41
C ILE A 266 18.51 -21.62 1.54
N ARG A 267 18.75 -22.91 1.79
CA ARG A 267 19.71 -23.69 1.01
C ARG A 267 19.22 -23.99 -0.40
N SER A 268 17.91 -24.15 -0.61
CA SER A 268 17.33 -24.29 -1.95
C SER A 268 17.42 -22.99 -2.73
N ASP A 269 17.08 -21.86 -2.10
CA ASP A 269 17.17 -20.54 -2.75
C ASP A 269 18.61 -20.19 -3.14
N ALA A 270 19.57 -20.46 -2.25
CA ALA A 270 20.99 -20.25 -2.56
C ALA A 270 21.49 -21.14 -3.72
N ARG A 271 20.91 -22.32 -3.91
CA ARG A 271 21.20 -23.20 -5.06
C ARG A 271 20.58 -22.66 -6.35
N LEU A 272 19.36 -22.13 -6.29
CA LEU A 272 18.70 -21.52 -7.44
C LEU A 272 19.45 -20.28 -7.93
N ASP A 273 19.90 -19.42 -7.03
CA ASP A 273 20.76 -18.26 -7.33
C ASP A 273 22.10 -18.67 -7.99
N GLN A 274 22.66 -19.83 -7.61
CA GLN A 274 23.89 -20.35 -8.23
C GLN A 274 23.65 -20.88 -9.65
N LEU A 275 22.50 -21.53 -9.89
CA LEU A 275 22.13 -22.04 -11.20
C LEU A 275 21.78 -20.90 -12.18
N GLU A 276 21.10 -19.85 -11.74
CA GLU A 276 20.86 -18.65 -12.56
C GLU A 276 22.18 -17.95 -12.95
N LYS A 277 23.13 -17.84 -12.02
CA LYS A 277 24.47 -17.28 -12.30
C LYS A 277 25.33 -18.15 -13.22
N GLN A 278 25.12 -19.47 -13.22
CA GLN A 278 25.80 -20.37 -14.17
C GLN A 278 25.15 -20.32 -15.56
N GLY A 279 23.83 -20.16 -15.65
CA GLY A 279 23.11 -20.00 -16.92
C GLY A 279 23.32 -18.65 -17.62
N GLN A 280 23.72 -17.59 -16.90
CA GLN A 280 24.08 -16.29 -17.48
C GLN A 280 25.52 -16.21 -18.02
N ASN A 281 26.38 -17.19 -17.68
CA ASN A 281 27.79 -17.24 -18.10
C ASN A 281 28.06 -18.31 -19.18
N ALA A 282 27.02 -18.92 -19.73
CA ALA A 282 27.05 -19.87 -20.86
C ALA A 282 26.35 -19.26 -22.08
#